data_AF-A0A6A6NBH9-F1
#
_entry.id   AF-A0A6A6NBH9-F1
#
_cell.length_a   1.000
_cell.length_b   1.000
_cell.length_c   1.000
_cell.angle_alpha   90.00
_cell.angle_beta   90.00
_cell.angle_gamma   90.00
#
_symmetry.space_group_name_H-M   'P 1'
#
loop_
_entity.id
_entity.type
_entity.pdbx_description
1 polymer ?
#
loop_
_entity_poly.entity_id
_entity_poly.type
_entity_poly.pdbx_seq_one_letter_code
_entity_poly.pdbx_strand_id
1 'polypeptide(L)'
;MSTNSPLLLVLSSILLCGFLTKITIAFSIKEATIDDLQLAFKRKHLTSRQLVQFYLKEIRKLNPLLRGVIEVNPDSLYLADKADQKRKAKAPGSLLSLHGIPILLKDNIATKDKLNTTAGSFALLGSVVPRDAGVVVRLRKAGAIILGKASMTEWAAFRSKFLPRGFCGRKGQGRELSHVGWSRPMCRTVRDAVYVLDAIVGFDYYDNATRGAAKFIPRDGYKQFLKPDGLIGKRLGIVRNPFFKFYNDEGSVKTRAFKHHLDTLREKGAILVDHLEISNIDEIINFTGSGEYNAYLAEFKPAINAYLKQLVKSTVRTLADLIAFNKKFSNLEKTKEYGQDTFEAAESLRGADKLLKIAVQI
;
A
#
# COMPACT_ATOMS: atom_id res chain seq x y z
N MET A 1 80.12 21.18 -48.07
CA MET A 1 79.03 20.30 -47.62
C MET A 1 78.41 20.92 -46.37
N SER A 2 77.12 21.24 -46.47
CA SER A 2 76.10 21.37 -45.41
C SER A 2 76.29 22.33 -44.21
N THR A 3 75.47 23.38 -44.28
CA THR A 3 74.86 24.27 -43.26
C THR A 3 74.44 23.67 -41.92
N ASN A 4 74.38 24.49 -40.86
CA ASN A 4 73.29 24.50 -39.87
C ASN A 4 73.29 25.77 -38.97
N SER A 5 72.17 26.50 -38.97
CA SER A 5 71.81 27.54 -37.99
C SER A 5 71.18 26.91 -36.73
N PRO A 6 71.33 27.49 -35.53
CA PRO A 6 70.59 27.03 -34.35
C PRO A 6 69.26 27.79 -34.20
N LEU A 7 68.16 27.04 -34.09
CA LEU A 7 66.86 27.54 -33.67
C LEU A 7 66.68 27.28 -32.16
N LEU A 8 66.25 28.31 -31.44
CA LEU A 8 66.00 28.36 -30.00
C LEU A 8 65.01 27.27 -29.52
N LEU A 9 65.39 26.55 -28.46
CA LEU A 9 64.52 25.69 -27.64
C LEU A 9 63.83 26.54 -26.56
N VAL A 10 62.50 26.63 -26.61
CA VAL A 10 61.67 27.07 -25.47
C VAL A 10 60.90 25.86 -24.97
N LEU A 11 61.38 25.25 -23.87
CA LEU A 11 60.61 24.28 -23.09
C LEU A 11 59.62 25.03 -22.20
N SER A 12 58.32 24.89 -22.48
CA SER A 12 57.27 25.21 -21.52
C SER A 12 56.74 23.92 -20.89
N SER A 13 56.99 23.76 -19.60
CA SER A 13 56.48 22.68 -18.76
C SER A 13 55.08 23.04 -18.26
N ILE A 14 54.04 22.56 -18.95
CA ILE A 14 52.67 22.64 -18.45
C ILE A 14 52.47 21.51 -17.43
N LEU A 15 52.51 21.87 -16.15
CA LEU A 15 52.02 21.03 -15.06
C LEU A 15 50.50 20.89 -15.19
N LEU A 16 50.03 19.80 -15.77
CA LEU A 16 48.61 19.46 -15.83
C LEU A 16 48.18 18.95 -14.44
N CYS A 17 47.89 19.86 -13.52
CA CYS A 17 47.22 19.52 -12.26
C CYS A 17 45.77 19.15 -12.58
N GLY A 18 45.52 17.86 -12.81
CA GLY A 18 44.18 17.32 -13.03
C GLY A 18 43.34 17.46 -11.76
N PHE A 19 42.53 18.50 -11.68
CA PHE A 19 41.40 18.54 -10.75
C PHE A 19 40.39 17.47 -11.18
N LEU A 20 40.49 16.28 -10.58
CA LEU A 20 39.41 15.30 -10.56
C LEU A 20 38.28 15.88 -9.71
N THR A 21 37.40 16.66 -10.35
CA THR A 21 36.09 16.97 -9.78
C THR A 21 35.34 15.67 -9.59
N LYS A 22 35.34 15.14 -8.36
CA LYS A 22 34.41 14.09 -7.95
C LYS A 22 33.00 14.66 -8.13
N ILE A 23 32.37 14.34 -9.26
CA ILE A 23 30.94 14.57 -9.46
C ILE A 23 30.22 13.69 -8.42
N THR A 24 29.90 14.27 -7.27
CA THR A 24 29.04 13.65 -6.28
C THR A 24 27.62 13.88 -6.75
N ILE A 25 27.05 12.89 -7.44
CA ILE A 25 25.62 12.89 -7.74
C ILE A 25 24.90 12.92 -6.38
N ALA A 26 24.17 14.01 -6.11
CA ALA A 26 23.42 14.16 -4.87
C ALA A 26 22.36 13.06 -4.77
N PHE A 27 22.32 12.35 -3.64
CA PHE A 27 21.32 11.32 -3.39
C PHE A 27 19.91 11.94 -3.34
N SER A 28 18.98 11.41 -4.15
CA SER A 28 17.57 11.82 -4.14
C SER A 28 16.72 10.83 -3.36
N ILE A 29 15.91 11.32 -2.42
CA ILE A 29 14.90 10.51 -1.70
C ILE A 29 13.70 10.18 -2.60
N LYS A 30 13.37 11.06 -3.56
CA LYS A 30 12.27 10.81 -4.51
C LYS A 30 12.65 9.64 -5.41
N GLU A 31 11.72 8.71 -5.56
CA GLU A 31 11.89 7.45 -6.30
C GLU A 31 12.98 6.50 -5.78
N ALA A 32 13.62 6.78 -4.64
CA ALA A 32 14.55 5.83 -4.01
C ALA A 32 13.80 4.57 -3.55
N THR A 33 14.39 3.42 -3.83
CA THR A 33 13.95 2.10 -3.34
C THR A 33 14.37 1.89 -1.89
N ILE A 34 13.84 0.85 -1.24
CA ILE A 34 14.27 0.48 0.11
C ILE A 34 15.77 0.11 0.12
N ASP A 35 16.29 -0.51 -0.94
CA ASP A 35 17.73 -0.80 -1.05
C ASP A 35 18.57 0.47 -1.10
N ASP A 36 18.14 1.46 -1.91
CA ASP A 36 18.83 2.76 -2.00
C ASP A 36 18.85 3.47 -0.65
N LEU A 37 17.73 3.45 0.07
CA LEU A 37 17.61 4.05 1.40
C LEU A 37 18.47 3.32 2.43
N GLN A 38 18.47 1.99 2.46
CA GLN A 38 19.32 1.21 3.35
C GLN A 38 20.82 1.44 3.04
N LEU A 39 21.18 1.56 1.77
CA LEU A 39 22.54 1.88 1.36
C LEU A 39 22.94 3.30 1.80
N ALA A 40 22.05 4.28 1.65
CA ALA A 40 22.28 5.66 2.11
C ALA A 40 22.43 5.72 3.64
N PHE A 41 21.64 4.96 4.40
CA PHE A 41 21.80 4.81 5.85
C PHE A 41 23.15 4.19 6.20
N LYS A 42 23.56 3.11 5.52
CA LYS A 42 24.85 2.44 5.74
C LYS A 42 26.03 3.38 5.46
N ARG A 43 25.94 4.20 4.41
CA ARG A 43 26.94 5.20 4.02
C ARG A 43 26.88 6.49 4.84
N LYS A 44 25.95 6.61 5.80
CA LYS A 44 25.72 7.82 6.60
C LYS A 44 25.37 9.06 5.76
N HIS A 45 24.88 8.88 4.54
CA HIS A 45 24.41 9.96 3.67
C HIS A 45 22.98 10.40 4.04
N LEU A 46 22.25 9.55 4.74
CA LEU A 46 20.89 9.78 5.21
C LEU A 46 20.71 9.13 6.58
N THR A 47 19.83 9.67 7.41
CA THR A 47 19.35 9.03 8.65
C THR A 47 17.85 8.76 8.56
N SER A 48 17.34 7.83 9.39
CA SER A 48 15.89 7.60 9.49
C SER A 48 15.17 8.87 9.92
N ARG A 49 15.75 9.68 10.84
CA ARG A 49 15.19 10.99 11.21
C ARG A 49 15.04 11.92 10.00
N GLN A 50 16.09 12.06 9.19
CA GLN A 50 16.07 12.91 7.99
C GLN A 50 15.04 12.42 6.98
N LEU A 51 14.92 11.11 6.78
CA LEU A 51 13.91 10.53 5.89
C LEU A 51 12.48 10.82 6.37
N VAL A 52 12.21 10.66 7.67
CA VAL A 52 10.89 10.99 8.26
C VAL A 52 10.61 12.49 8.14
N GLN A 53 11.58 13.35 8.43
CA GLN A 53 11.43 14.80 8.28
C GLN A 53 11.08 15.19 6.84
N PHE A 54 11.74 14.58 5.86
CA PHE A 54 11.45 14.78 4.45
C PHE A 54 9.98 14.45 4.12
N TYR A 55 9.50 13.25 4.49
CA TYR A 55 8.11 12.87 4.20
C TYR A 55 7.09 13.69 4.98
N LEU A 56 7.37 14.09 6.22
CA LEU A 56 6.51 15.01 6.97
C LEU A 56 6.39 16.38 6.27
N LYS A 57 7.47 16.88 5.67
CA LYS A 57 7.45 18.11 4.88
C LYS A 57 6.61 17.94 3.61
N GLU A 58 6.78 16.85 2.87
CA GLU A 58 5.97 16.57 1.68
C GLU A 58 4.48 16.39 2.02
N ILE A 59 4.16 15.73 3.13
CA ILE A 59 2.77 15.60 3.62
C ILE A 59 2.20 17.00 3.91
N ARG A 60 2.91 17.86 4.67
CA ARG A 60 2.42 19.22 4.94
C ARG A 60 2.17 20.01 3.66
N LYS A 61 3.06 19.87 2.67
CA LYS A 61 2.97 20.58 1.38
C LYS A 61 1.83 20.08 0.50
N LEU A 62 1.68 18.77 0.35
CA LEU A 62 0.82 18.17 -0.69
C LEU A 62 -0.54 17.70 -0.16
N ASN A 63 -0.63 17.33 1.12
CA ASN A 63 -1.84 16.76 1.70
C ASN A 63 -3.06 17.71 1.76
N PRO A 64 -2.93 19.05 1.77
CA PRO A 64 -4.08 19.95 1.57
C PRO A 64 -4.80 19.71 0.23
N LEU A 65 -4.06 19.32 -0.81
CA LEU A 65 -4.59 19.05 -2.16
C LEU A 65 -4.94 17.57 -2.36
N LEU A 66 -4.03 16.67 -1.97
CA LEU A 66 -4.16 15.24 -2.24
C LEU A 66 -5.06 14.52 -1.23
N ARG A 67 -5.04 14.99 0.03
CA ARG A 67 -5.81 14.41 1.15
C ARG A 67 -5.53 12.90 1.36
N GLY A 68 -4.33 12.44 1.01
CA GLY A 68 -3.92 11.04 1.11
C GLY A 68 -3.53 10.57 2.52
N VAL A 69 -3.26 11.48 3.46
CA VAL A 69 -2.90 11.16 4.85
C VAL A 69 -3.96 11.72 5.80
N ILE A 70 -4.64 10.84 6.54
CA ILE A 70 -5.69 11.25 7.49
C ILE A 70 -5.10 11.70 8.82
N GLU A 71 -4.02 11.05 9.27
CA GLU A 71 -3.41 11.29 10.57
C GLU A 71 -1.90 10.98 10.52
N VAL A 72 -1.08 11.81 11.14
CA VAL A 72 0.37 11.59 11.25
C VAL A 72 0.68 11.10 12.67
N ASN A 73 1.59 10.14 12.79
CA ASN A 73 2.02 9.65 14.10
C ASN A 73 2.84 10.71 14.82
N PRO A 74 2.38 11.23 15.97
CA PRO A 74 3.12 12.27 16.71
C PRO A 74 4.50 11.77 17.19
N ASP A 75 4.67 10.45 17.37
CA ASP A 75 5.93 9.87 17.83
C ASP A 75 6.87 9.48 16.67
N SER A 76 6.52 9.74 15.41
CA SER A 76 7.28 9.29 14.23
C SER A 76 8.75 9.74 14.22
N LEU A 77 9.05 10.98 14.61
CA LEU A 77 10.43 11.48 14.71
C LEU A 77 11.21 10.81 15.85
N TYR A 78 10.57 10.59 17.00
CA TYR A 78 11.18 9.89 18.12
C TYR A 78 11.50 8.42 17.78
N LEU A 79 10.57 7.75 17.08
CA LEU A 79 10.79 6.40 16.58
C LEU A 79 11.95 6.35 15.57
N ALA A 80 12.09 7.38 14.75
CA ALA A 80 13.21 7.52 13.82
C ALA A 80 14.56 7.67 14.54
N ASP A 81 14.62 8.51 15.56
CA ASP A 81 15.83 8.67 16.40
C ASP A 81 16.23 7.35 17.05
N LYS A 82 15.26 6.60 17.59
CA LYS A 82 15.48 5.26 18.13
C LYS A 82 16.00 4.27 17.09
N ALA A 83 15.48 4.33 15.86
CA ALA A 83 15.96 3.48 14.77
C ALA A 83 17.42 3.81 14.42
N ASP A 84 17.78 5.09 14.37
CA ASP A 84 19.16 5.54 14.12
C ASP A 84 20.12 5.13 15.25
N GLN A 85 19.71 5.28 16.52
CA GLN A 85 20.48 4.81 17.69
C GLN A 85 20.72 3.29 17.63
N LYS A 86 19.67 2.51 17.36
CA LYS A 86 19.78 1.05 17.24
C LYS A 86 20.71 0.65 16.09
N ARG A 87 20.72 1.41 14.98
CA ARG A 87 21.63 1.19 13.85
C ARG A 87 23.10 1.41 14.24
N LYS A 88 23.39 2.39 15.09
CA LYS A 88 24.74 2.63 15.62
C LYS A 88 25.21 1.55 16.60
N ALA A 89 24.29 1.04 17.43
CA ALA A 89 24.62 0.10 18.49
C ALA A 89 24.74 -1.38 18.05
N LYS A 90 24.20 -1.74 16.88
CA LYS A 90 24.16 -3.12 16.40
C LYS A 90 25.24 -3.39 15.35
N ALA A 91 25.68 -4.65 15.26
CA ALA A 91 26.64 -5.08 14.26
C ALA A 91 26.12 -4.78 12.83
N PRO A 92 27.00 -4.33 11.90
CA PRO A 92 26.61 -4.11 10.51
C PRO A 92 25.91 -5.32 9.91
N GLY A 93 24.76 -5.10 9.25
CA GLY A 93 23.99 -6.17 8.59
C GLY A 93 23.05 -6.98 9.50
N SER A 94 23.05 -6.77 10.82
CA SER A 94 22.16 -7.49 11.76
C SER A 94 20.71 -6.99 11.79
N LEU A 95 20.39 -5.92 11.05
CA LEU A 95 19.07 -5.29 11.03
C LEU A 95 18.30 -5.68 9.76
N LEU A 96 16.99 -5.85 9.89
CA LEU A 96 16.10 -6.24 8.79
C LEU A 96 15.94 -5.11 7.76
N SER A 97 15.56 -5.46 6.53
CA SER A 97 15.47 -4.53 5.40
C SER A 97 14.53 -3.34 5.61
N LEU A 98 13.54 -3.45 6.51
CA LEU A 98 12.62 -2.35 6.84
C LEU A 98 13.09 -1.48 8.01
N HIS A 99 14.23 -1.78 8.63
CA HIS A 99 14.68 -1.05 9.81
C HIS A 99 14.90 0.42 9.48
N GLY A 100 14.13 1.29 10.14
CA GLY A 100 14.17 2.73 9.95
C GLY A 100 13.44 3.27 8.72
N ILE A 101 12.66 2.44 8.02
CA ILE A 101 11.86 2.84 6.85
C ILE A 101 10.47 3.30 7.32
N PRO A 102 10.00 4.52 6.96
CA PRO A 102 8.66 4.98 7.28
C PRO A 102 7.59 4.34 6.40
N ILE A 103 6.50 3.89 7.00
CA ILE A 103 5.35 3.25 6.34
C ILE A 103 4.04 3.93 6.79
N LEU A 104 3.16 4.21 5.84
CA LEU A 104 1.77 4.60 6.12
C LEU A 104 0.89 3.36 6.15
N LEU A 105 -0.04 3.31 7.10
CA LEU A 105 -1.04 2.25 7.21
C LEU A 105 -2.40 2.77 6.79
N LYS A 106 -3.22 1.97 6.12
CA LYS A 106 -4.62 2.35 5.86
C LYS A 106 -5.37 2.53 7.21
N ASP A 107 -6.30 3.49 7.28
CA ASP A 107 -6.96 3.89 8.53
C ASP A 107 -7.90 2.84 9.17
N ASN A 108 -8.10 1.70 8.51
CA ASN A 108 -8.77 0.52 9.07
C ASN A 108 -7.78 -0.53 9.63
N ILE A 109 -6.48 -0.27 9.63
CA ILE A 109 -5.47 -1.15 10.22
C ILE A 109 -5.17 -0.69 11.65
N ALA A 110 -5.52 -1.53 12.64
CA ALA A 110 -5.39 -1.22 14.06
C ALA A 110 -3.93 -0.96 14.48
N THR A 111 -3.70 0.16 15.18
CA THR A 111 -2.48 0.41 15.96
C THR A 111 -2.83 0.74 17.40
N LYS A 112 -2.15 0.11 18.36
CA LYS A 112 -2.24 0.38 19.79
C LYS A 112 -1.15 1.39 20.18
N ASP A 113 -1.29 2.59 19.64
CA ASP A 113 -0.45 3.74 19.93
C ASP A 113 -1.31 5.01 19.98
N LYS A 114 -0.72 6.20 19.78
CA LYS A 114 -1.43 7.48 19.83
C LYS A 114 -2.28 7.77 18.58
N LEU A 115 -2.25 6.89 17.57
CA LEU A 115 -3.06 7.06 16.36
C LEU A 115 -4.48 6.53 16.56
N ASN A 116 -5.45 7.15 15.89
CA ASN A 116 -6.78 6.58 15.76
C ASN A 116 -6.82 5.46 14.70
N THR A 117 -7.83 4.58 14.78
CA THR A 117 -8.17 3.60 13.73
C THR A 117 -9.66 3.72 13.46
N THR A 118 -10.04 4.43 12.41
CA THR A 118 -11.43 4.92 12.27
C THR A 118 -12.16 4.46 11.02
N ALA A 119 -11.47 3.75 10.12
CA ALA A 119 -11.99 3.42 8.80
C ALA A 119 -12.53 4.66 8.04
N GLY A 120 -11.96 5.84 8.31
CA GLY A 120 -12.36 7.14 7.75
C GLY A 120 -13.55 7.84 8.44
N SER A 121 -14.27 7.18 9.36
CA SER A 121 -15.51 7.69 9.96
C SER A 121 -15.27 8.43 11.28
N PHE A 122 -16.10 9.43 11.57
CA PHE A 122 -16.09 10.11 12.86
C PHE A 122 -16.66 9.24 13.99
N ALA A 123 -17.48 8.23 13.68
CA ALA A 123 -18.07 7.33 14.67
C ALA A 123 -17.03 6.59 15.53
N LEU A 124 -15.84 6.36 14.96
CA LEU A 124 -14.74 5.67 15.63
C LEU A 124 -13.65 6.62 16.16
N LEU A 125 -13.80 7.93 15.98
CA LEU A 125 -12.80 8.89 16.46
C LEU A 125 -12.65 8.81 17.99
N GLY A 126 -11.42 8.67 18.48
CA GLY A 126 -11.14 8.48 19.91
C GLY A 126 -11.42 7.06 20.44
N SER A 127 -11.82 6.13 19.57
CA SER A 127 -11.90 4.72 19.94
C SER A 127 -10.51 4.12 20.15
N VAL A 128 -10.42 3.17 21.07
CA VAL A 128 -9.17 2.53 21.46
C VAL A 128 -9.25 1.04 21.15
N VAL A 129 -8.42 0.58 20.22
CA VAL A 129 -8.27 -0.84 19.88
C VAL A 129 -7.64 -1.63 21.04
N PRO A 130 -7.89 -2.94 21.16
CA PRO A 130 -7.27 -3.75 22.21
C PRO A 130 -5.76 -3.99 21.97
N ARG A 131 -5.32 -4.00 20.71
CA ARG A 131 -3.94 -4.31 20.31
C ARG A 131 -3.59 -3.78 18.92
N ASP A 132 -2.30 -3.83 18.57
CA ASP A 132 -1.84 -3.72 17.18
C ASP A 132 -2.44 -4.87 16.34
N ALA A 133 -2.76 -4.60 15.07
CA ALA A 133 -3.04 -5.66 14.10
C ALA A 133 -1.79 -6.54 13.89
N GLY A 134 -1.96 -7.82 13.55
CA GLY A 134 -0.83 -8.75 13.38
C GLY A 134 0.24 -8.25 12.40
N VAL A 135 -0.18 -7.66 11.28
CA VAL A 135 0.74 -7.03 10.31
C VAL A 135 1.54 -5.88 10.92
N VAL A 136 0.94 -5.08 11.80
CA VAL A 136 1.61 -3.95 12.46
C VAL A 136 2.65 -4.45 13.46
N VAL A 137 2.33 -5.49 14.23
CA VAL A 137 3.29 -6.15 15.14
C VAL A 137 4.52 -6.58 14.36
N ARG A 138 4.35 -7.22 13.19
CA ARG A 138 5.48 -7.68 12.37
C ARG A 138 6.24 -6.53 11.70
N LEU A 139 5.57 -5.48 11.23
CA LEU A 139 6.24 -4.27 10.73
C LEU A 139 7.12 -3.61 11.79
N ARG A 140 6.60 -3.44 13.02
CA ARG A 140 7.39 -2.91 14.14
C ARG A 140 8.57 -3.82 14.48
N LYS A 141 8.37 -5.15 14.48
CA LYS A 141 9.45 -6.13 14.67
C LYS A 141 10.52 -6.04 13.58
N ALA A 142 10.11 -5.77 12.34
CA ALA A 142 11.00 -5.51 11.21
C ALA A 142 11.75 -4.16 11.30
N GLY A 143 11.43 -3.34 12.30
CA GLY A 143 12.03 -2.03 12.55
C GLY A 143 11.44 -0.90 11.70
N ALA A 144 10.30 -1.12 11.03
CA ALA A 144 9.61 -0.08 10.29
C ALA A 144 9.05 1.00 11.24
N ILE A 145 9.01 2.24 10.77
CA ILE A 145 8.45 3.37 11.49
C ILE A 145 7.03 3.61 10.97
N ILE A 146 6.02 3.45 11.81
CA ILE A 146 4.63 3.77 11.43
C ILE A 146 4.49 5.29 11.36
N LEU A 147 4.52 5.85 10.15
CA LEU A 147 4.49 7.30 9.90
C LEU A 147 3.13 7.91 10.20
N GLY A 148 2.05 7.15 10.04
CA GLY A 148 0.69 7.61 10.23
C GLY A 148 -0.34 6.73 9.54
N LYS A 149 -1.53 7.29 9.36
CA LYS A 149 -2.68 6.66 8.71
C LYS A 149 -2.94 7.31 7.34
N ALA A 150 -3.04 6.49 6.31
CA ALA A 150 -3.49 6.87 4.98
C ALA A 150 -5.02 6.97 4.95
N SER A 151 -5.54 7.94 4.20
CA SER A 151 -6.97 8.08 3.95
C SER A 151 -7.50 6.89 3.15
N MET A 152 -8.81 6.71 3.14
CA MET A 152 -9.50 5.63 2.45
C MET A 152 -10.94 6.03 2.14
N THR A 153 -11.56 5.35 1.18
CA THR A 153 -13.03 5.35 1.08
C THR A 153 -13.59 4.82 2.39
N GLU A 154 -14.50 5.57 2.99
CA GLU A 154 -15.06 5.28 4.30
C GLU A 154 -15.63 3.87 4.38
N TRP A 155 -15.38 3.18 5.50
CA TRP A 155 -15.79 1.80 5.71
C TRP A 155 -15.38 0.86 4.57
N ALA A 156 -14.26 1.14 3.91
CA ALA A 156 -13.77 0.42 2.73
C ALA A 156 -14.81 0.33 1.60
N ALA A 157 -15.58 1.41 1.40
CA ALA A 157 -16.67 1.50 0.44
C ALA A 157 -17.91 0.65 0.76
N PHE A 158 -18.09 0.23 2.01
CA PHE A 158 -19.24 -0.58 2.43
C PHE A 158 -20.42 0.24 2.98
N ARG A 159 -20.29 1.56 3.19
CA ARG A 159 -21.40 2.34 3.75
C ARG A 159 -22.58 2.46 2.78
N SER A 160 -22.30 2.72 1.50
CA SER A 160 -23.29 3.06 0.48
C SER A 160 -22.74 2.79 -0.91
N LYS A 161 -23.63 2.41 -1.84
CA LYS A 161 -23.31 2.25 -3.27
C LYS A 161 -22.98 3.57 -3.96
N PHE A 162 -23.42 4.69 -3.38
CA PHE A 162 -23.26 6.04 -3.92
C PHE A 162 -22.06 6.78 -3.34
N LEU A 163 -21.28 6.12 -2.49
CA LEU A 163 -20.12 6.74 -1.85
C LEU A 163 -18.99 6.99 -2.88
N PRO A 164 -18.53 8.24 -3.08
CA PRO A 164 -17.50 8.50 -4.05
C PRO A 164 -16.14 7.94 -3.58
N ARG A 165 -15.35 7.42 -4.54
CA ARG A 165 -14.09 6.73 -4.23
C ARG A 165 -13.10 7.68 -3.59
N GLY A 166 -12.56 7.34 -2.42
CA GLY A 166 -11.60 8.16 -1.68
C GLY A 166 -12.24 9.21 -0.76
N PHE A 167 -13.58 9.26 -0.65
CA PHE A 167 -14.25 10.07 0.35
C PHE A 167 -14.31 9.36 1.71
N CYS A 168 -14.03 10.12 2.77
CA CYS A 168 -14.45 9.79 4.13
C CYS A 168 -14.76 11.05 4.93
N GLY A 169 -15.59 10.96 5.96
CA GLY A 169 -16.00 12.08 6.79
C GLY A 169 -14.80 12.82 7.37
N ARG A 170 -13.81 12.10 7.90
CA ARG A 170 -12.64 12.70 8.57
C ARG A 170 -11.70 13.49 7.66
N LYS A 171 -11.68 13.22 6.34
CA LYS A 171 -10.71 13.84 5.42
C LYS A 171 -11.32 14.49 4.18
N GLY A 172 -12.57 14.20 3.89
CA GLY A 172 -13.24 14.55 2.65
C GLY A 172 -12.77 13.70 1.47
N GLN A 173 -13.03 14.19 0.27
CA GLN A 173 -12.69 13.53 -0.99
C GLN A 173 -11.18 13.60 -1.27
N GLY A 174 -10.49 12.47 -1.16
CA GLY A 174 -9.10 12.30 -1.59
C GLY A 174 -8.94 12.19 -3.11
N ARG A 175 -7.75 12.49 -3.62
CA ARG A 175 -7.39 12.16 -5.01
C ARG A 175 -6.71 10.79 -5.02
N GLU A 176 -7.28 9.86 -5.79
CA GLU A 176 -6.71 8.54 -6.09
C GLU A 176 -6.44 7.66 -4.85
N LEU A 177 -7.45 6.89 -4.41
CA LEU A 177 -7.25 5.84 -3.42
C LEU A 177 -7.95 4.56 -3.87
N SER A 178 -7.17 3.48 -3.97
CA SER A 178 -7.66 2.19 -4.41
C SER A 178 -8.55 1.52 -3.35
N HIS A 179 -9.61 0.89 -3.84
CA HIS A 179 -10.46 0.00 -3.05
C HIS A 179 -9.71 -1.31 -2.81
N VAL A 180 -9.00 -1.42 -1.69
CA VAL A 180 -8.45 -2.70 -1.25
C VAL A 180 -8.91 -3.01 0.17
N GLY A 181 -9.67 -4.10 0.30
CA GLY A 181 -10.11 -4.69 1.58
C GLY A 181 -9.04 -5.57 2.23
N TRP A 182 -7.93 -5.83 1.53
CA TRP A 182 -6.84 -6.71 2.01
C TRP A 182 -5.63 -5.88 2.44
N SER A 183 -5.02 -6.25 3.57
CA SER A 183 -3.73 -5.67 4.01
C SER A 183 -2.61 -6.16 3.08
N ARG A 184 -2.35 -5.41 2.00
CA ARG A 184 -1.33 -5.72 1.00
C ARG A 184 -0.29 -4.60 0.91
N PRO A 185 0.97 -4.92 0.57
CA PRO A 185 1.98 -3.91 0.34
C PRO A 185 1.63 -3.10 -0.92
N MET A 186 1.71 -1.77 -0.81
CA MET A 186 1.63 -0.85 -1.93
C MET A 186 2.93 -0.05 -1.99
N CYS A 187 3.71 -0.26 -3.04
CA CYS A 187 5.01 0.37 -3.21
C CYS A 187 5.22 0.77 -4.68
N ARG A 188 6.22 1.61 -4.94
CA ARG A 188 6.57 2.06 -6.31
C ARG A 188 7.29 1.00 -7.13
N THR A 189 7.90 0.02 -6.47
CA THR A 189 8.58 -1.10 -7.11
C THR A 189 8.08 -2.44 -6.56
N VAL A 190 8.14 -3.48 -7.39
CA VAL A 190 7.82 -4.86 -6.99
C VAL A 190 8.77 -5.34 -5.89
N ARG A 191 10.06 -4.95 -5.95
CA ARG A 191 11.05 -5.31 -4.93
C ARG A 191 10.68 -4.77 -3.55
N ASP A 192 10.30 -3.51 -3.46
CA ASP A 192 9.88 -2.91 -2.19
C ASP A 192 8.61 -3.58 -1.65
N ALA A 193 7.66 -3.90 -2.55
CA ALA A 193 6.45 -4.62 -2.18
C ALA A 193 6.77 -6.01 -1.60
N VAL A 194 7.73 -6.72 -2.17
CA VAL A 194 8.21 -8.01 -1.67
C VAL A 194 8.91 -7.88 -0.31
N TYR A 195 9.69 -6.82 -0.08
CA TYR A 195 10.29 -6.57 1.24
C TYR A 195 9.25 -6.34 2.33
N VAL A 196 8.17 -5.62 2.00
CA VAL A 196 7.05 -5.43 2.91
C VAL A 196 6.25 -6.72 3.08
N LEU A 197 6.03 -7.49 2.00
CA LEU A 197 5.35 -8.79 2.06
C LEU A 197 6.08 -9.75 3.00
N ASP A 198 7.39 -9.90 2.86
CA ASP A 198 8.23 -10.73 3.72
C ASP A 198 8.16 -10.32 5.19
N ALA A 199 7.99 -9.02 5.46
CA ALA A 199 7.84 -8.55 6.81
C ALA A 199 6.45 -8.84 7.40
N ILE A 200 5.38 -8.77 6.62
CA ILE A 200 4.00 -8.86 7.15
C ILE A 200 3.39 -10.25 7.08
N VAL A 201 3.89 -11.11 6.19
CA VAL A 201 3.40 -12.48 6.02
C VAL A 201 3.70 -13.32 7.28
N GLY A 202 2.75 -14.15 7.68
CA GLY A 202 2.93 -15.03 8.83
C GLY A 202 1.62 -15.43 9.50
N PHE A 203 1.70 -16.46 10.33
CA PHE A 203 0.61 -16.93 11.17
C PHE A 203 0.23 -15.87 12.22
N ASP A 204 -1.07 -15.62 12.36
CA ASP A 204 -1.67 -14.76 13.38
C ASP A 204 -2.62 -15.61 14.24
N TYR A 205 -2.35 -15.68 15.54
CA TYR A 205 -3.16 -16.44 16.49
C TYR A 205 -4.63 -16.02 16.56
N TYR A 206 -4.93 -14.79 16.13
CA TYR A 206 -6.27 -14.23 16.17
C TYR A 206 -6.98 -14.24 14.81
N ASP A 207 -6.34 -14.80 13.78
CA ASP A 207 -6.93 -14.99 12.46
C ASP A 207 -6.75 -16.44 12.01
N ASN A 208 -7.83 -17.22 12.15
CA ASN A 208 -7.82 -18.63 11.82
C ASN A 208 -7.51 -18.91 10.34
N ALA A 209 -7.80 -17.97 9.42
CA ALA A 209 -7.48 -18.13 8.01
C ALA A 209 -5.97 -18.23 7.77
N THR A 210 -5.15 -17.60 8.63
CA THR A 210 -3.69 -17.64 8.51
C THR A 210 -3.09 -18.99 8.86
N ARG A 211 -3.79 -19.86 9.60
CA ARG A 211 -3.29 -21.18 9.99
C ARG A 211 -3.04 -22.06 8.77
N GLY A 212 -4.02 -22.12 7.87
CA GLY A 212 -3.92 -22.88 6.62
C GLY A 212 -2.97 -22.23 5.62
N ALA A 213 -2.92 -20.89 5.60
CA ALA A 213 -2.04 -20.15 4.69
C ALA A 213 -0.55 -20.25 5.05
N ALA A 214 -0.22 -20.37 6.35
CA ALA A 214 1.15 -20.38 6.84
C ALA A 214 2.02 -21.49 6.22
N LYS A 215 1.42 -22.62 5.83
CA LYS A 215 2.13 -23.74 5.18
C LYS A 215 2.64 -23.42 3.78
N PHE A 216 2.11 -22.38 3.14
CA PHE A 216 2.50 -21.94 1.80
C PHE A 216 3.52 -20.79 1.82
N ILE A 217 3.96 -20.36 3.01
CA ILE A 217 4.99 -19.32 3.12
C ILE A 217 6.34 -19.96 2.76
N PRO A 218 7.06 -19.45 1.75
CA PRO A 218 8.37 -19.97 1.38
C PRO A 218 9.37 -19.82 2.53
N ARG A 219 10.19 -20.85 2.77
CA ARG A 219 11.18 -20.88 3.87
C ARG A 219 12.16 -19.69 3.81
N ASP A 220 12.61 -19.32 2.61
CA ASP A 220 13.56 -18.23 2.38
C ASP A 220 12.87 -16.90 2.01
N GLY A 221 11.56 -16.79 2.27
CA GLY A 221 10.74 -15.62 1.93
C GLY A 221 10.47 -15.48 0.43
N TYR A 222 9.82 -14.39 0.04
CA TYR A 222 9.44 -14.12 -1.35
C TYR A 222 10.53 -13.40 -2.15
N LYS A 223 11.53 -12.80 -1.49
CA LYS A 223 12.68 -12.15 -2.17
C LYS A 223 13.39 -13.05 -3.16
N GLN A 224 13.47 -14.35 -2.89
CA GLN A 224 14.10 -15.34 -3.78
C GLN A 224 13.46 -15.41 -5.18
N PHE A 225 12.23 -14.91 -5.34
CA PHE A 225 11.52 -14.89 -6.62
C PHE A 225 11.73 -13.61 -7.43
N LEU A 226 12.51 -12.64 -6.94
CA LEU A 226 12.88 -11.44 -7.67
C LEU A 226 13.99 -11.73 -8.71
N LYS A 227 13.60 -12.40 -9.79
CA LYS A 227 14.50 -12.83 -10.87
C LYS A 227 14.39 -11.91 -12.09
N PRO A 228 15.48 -11.27 -12.56
CA PRO A 228 15.44 -10.40 -13.74
C PRO A 228 14.95 -11.10 -15.01
N ASP A 229 15.22 -12.40 -15.11
CA ASP A 229 14.88 -13.31 -16.20
C ASP A 229 13.64 -14.18 -15.89
N GLY A 230 12.86 -13.83 -14.86
CA GLY A 230 11.75 -14.64 -14.36
C GLY A 230 10.65 -14.94 -15.40
N LEU A 231 10.57 -14.15 -16.47
CA LEU A 231 9.61 -14.29 -17.57
C LEU A 231 9.98 -15.37 -18.59
N ILE A 232 11.24 -15.78 -18.69
CA ILE A 232 11.69 -16.77 -19.67
C ILE A 232 10.88 -18.06 -19.53
N GLY A 233 10.23 -18.45 -20.62
CA GLY A 233 9.41 -19.66 -20.72
C GLY A 233 8.07 -19.61 -19.98
N LYS A 234 7.70 -18.48 -19.34
CA LYS A 234 6.41 -18.37 -18.66
C LYS A 234 5.28 -18.20 -19.66
N ARG A 235 4.19 -18.96 -19.47
CA ARG A 235 2.97 -18.85 -20.26
C ARG A 235 1.99 -17.92 -19.56
N LEU A 236 1.61 -16.81 -20.19
CA LEU A 236 0.70 -15.81 -19.65
C LEU A 236 -0.55 -15.72 -20.52
N GLY A 237 -1.72 -15.98 -19.94
CA GLY A 237 -3.01 -15.86 -20.62
C GLY A 237 -3.51 -14.42 -20.60
N ILE A 238 -3.93 -13.89 -21.74
CA ILE A 238 -4.46 -12.54 -21.89
C ILE A 238 -5.98 -12.62 -22.11
N VAL A 239 -6.74 -12.22 -21.08
CA VAL A 239 -8.21 -12.21 -21.11
C VAL A 239 -8.69 -10.83 -21.53
N ARG A 240 -9.01 -10.68 -22.83
CA ARG A 240 -9.36 -9.38 -23.42
C ARG A 240 -10.77 -8.93 -23.05
N ASN A 241 -11.76 -9.76 -23.31
CA ASN A 241 -13.14 -9.51 -22.90
C ASN A 241 -13.33 -9.99 -21.45
N PRO A 242 -13.95 -9.22 -20.53
CA PRO A 242 -14.52 -7.87 -20.68
C PRO A 242 -13.58 -6.72 -20.26
N PHE A 243 -12.32 -7.00 -19.92
CA PHE A 243 -11.42 -6.04 -19.28
C PHE A 243 -10.80 -4.99 -20.22
N PHE A 244 -10.84 -5.22 -21.53
CA PHE A 244 -10.13 -4.42 -22.51
C PHE A 244 -11.03 -4.01 -23.70
N LYS A 245 -12.15 -3.36 -23.41
CA LYS A 245 -13.13 -2.92 -24.43
C LYS A 245 -12.62 -1.84 -25.41
N PHE A 246 -11.38 -1.37 -25.25
CA PHE A 246 -10.76 -0.34 -26.10
C PHE A 246 -9.92 -0.90 -27.26
N TYR A 247 -9.85 -2.23 -27.44
CA TYR A 247 -9.05 -2.81 -28.52
C TYR A 247 -9.53 -2.49 -29.94
N ASN A 248 -10.80 -2.12 -30.11
CA ASN A 248 -11.35 -1.72 -31.42
C ASN A 248 -11.00 -0.26 -31.79
N ASP A 249 -10.38 0.50 -30.88
CA ASP A 249 -9.82 1.82 -31.13
C ASP A 249 -8.29 1.70 -31.18
N GLU A 250 -7.79 1.22 -32.32
CA GLU A 250 -6.35 1.00 -32.56
C GLU A 250 -5.51 2.28 -32.39
N GLY A 251 -6.14 3.45 -32.53
CA GLY A 251 -5.52 4.77 -32.38
C GLY A 251 -5.45 5.29 -30.94
N SER A 252 -6.04 4.60 -29.95
CA SER A 252 -6.06 5.12 -28.59
C SER A 252 -4.71 5.01 -27.87
N VAL A 253 -4.42 5.96 -26.96
CA VAL A 253 -3.23 5.91 -26.09
C VAL A 253 -3.22 4.62 -25.25
N LYS A 254 -4.38 4.14 -24.82
CA LYS A 254 -4.52 2.92 -24.02
C LYS A 254 -4.14 1.68 -24.83
N THR A 255 -4.61 1.59 -26.07
CA THR A 255 -4.31 0.47 -26.97
C THR A 255 -2.81 0.39 -27.25
N ARG A 256 -2.17 1.53 -27.58
CA ARG A 256 -0.72 1.59 -27.79
C ARG A 256 0.07 1.19 -26.54
N ALA A 257 -0.30 1.71 -25.38
CA ALA A 257 0.37 1.39 -24.12
C ALA A 257 0.30 -0.11 -23.81
N PHE A 258 -0.89 -0.71 -23.91
CA PHE A 258 -1.06 -2.14 -23.67
C PHE A 258 -0.33 -3.00 -24.70
N LYS A 259 -0.39 -2.64 -25.99
CA LYS A 259 0.37 -3.34 -27.03
C LYS A 259 1.86 -3.33 -26.68
N HIS A 260 2.42 -2.17 -26.34
CA HIS A 260 3.83 -2.04 -25.96
C HIS A 260 4.19 -2.89 -24.74
N HIS A 261 3.31 -2.97 -23.73
CA HIS A 261 3.53 -3.85 -22.58
C HIS A 261 3.52 -5.34 -22.95
N LEU A 262 2.60 -5.80 -23.80
CA LEU A 262 2.57 -7.19 -24.26
C LEU A 262 3.81 -7.53 -25.10
N ASP A 263 4.26 -6.61 -25.95
CA ASP A 263 5.48 -6.77 -26.75
C ASP A 263 6.72 -6.87 -25.83
N THR A 264 6.80 -6.02 -24.80
CA THR A 264 7.85 -6.10 -23.77
C THR A 264 7.86 -7.47 -23.10
N LEU A 265 6.70 -8.04 -22.75
CA LEU A 265 6.64 -9.38 -22.13
C LEU A 265 7.18 -10.48 -23.07
N ARG A 266 6.85 -10.41 -24.37
CA ARG A 266 7.38 -11.34 -25.38
C ARG A 266 8.89 -11.20 -25.55
N GLU A 267 9.38 -9.97 -25.67
CA GLU A 267 10.82 -9.67 -25.76
C GLU A 267 11.61 -10.17 -24.55
N LYS A 268 10.99 -10.21 -23.36
CA LYS A 268 11.58 -10.79 -22.13
C LYS A 268 11.38 -12.30 -22.00
N GLY A 269 10.92 -12.98 -23.05
CA GLY A 269 10.86 -14.44 -23.15
C GLY A 269 9.57 -15.08 -22.63
N ALA A 270 8.52 -14.30 -22.37
CA ALA A 270 7.21 -14.85 -22.02
C ALA A 270 6.45 -15.33 -23.28
N ILE A 271 5.74 -16.43 -23.15
CA ILE A 271 4.81 -16.96 -24.15
C ILE A 271 3.43 -16.41 -23.83
N LEU A 272 2.92 -15.49 -24.66
CA LEU A 272 1.58 -14.92 -24.47
C LEU A 272 0.53 -15.77 -25.19
N VAL A 273 -0.45 -16.28 -24.45
CA VAL A 273 -1.64 -16.94 -24.98
C VAL A 273 -2.74 -15.88 -25.02
N ASP A 274 -2.95 -15.32 -26.20
CA ASP A 274 -3.87 -14.20 -26.39
C ASP A 274 -5.31 -14.68 -26.61
N HIS A 275 -6.29 -13.82 -26.36
CA HIS A 275 -7.72 -14.11 -26.47
C HIS A 275 -8.17 -15.30 -25.59
N LEU A 276 -7.61 -15.41 -24.39
CA LEU A 276 -8.07 -16.39 -23.42
C LEU A 276 -9.48 -16.02 -22.95
N GLU A 277 -10.39 -16.98 -22.98
CA GLU A 277 -11.75 -16.83 -22.46
C GLU A 277 -11.86 -17.48 -21.08
N ILE A 278 -12.64 -16.86 -20.21
CA ILE A 278 -13.03 -17.43 -18.92
C ILE A 278 -14.53 -17.73 -19.01
N SER A 279 -14.89 -18.99 -18.80
CA SER A 279 -16.30 -19.41 -18.75
C SER A 279 -17.06 -18.61 -17.70
N ASN A 280 -18.28 -18.18 -18.04
CA ASN A 280 -19.18 -17.41 -17.17
C ASN A 280 -18.58 -16.09 -16.63
N ILE A 281 -17.61 -15.50 -17.33
CA ILE A 281 -16.92 -14.28 -16.86
C ILE A 281 -17.90 -13.14 -16.53
N ASP A 282 -18.94 -12.96 -17.33
CA ASP A 282 -19.94 -11.90 -17.13
C ASP A 282 -20.73 -12.07 -15.83
N GLU A 283 -20.98 -13.32 -15.41
CA GLU A 283 -21.59 -13.63 -14.11
C GLU A 283 -20.60 -13.38 -12.98
N ILE A 284 -19.36 -13.88 -13.11
CA ILE A 284 -18.29 -13.75 -12.11
C ILE A 284 -18.01 -12.28 -11.77
N ILE A 285 -17.93 -11.40 -12.78
CA ILE A 285 -17.63 -9.97 -12.57
C ILE A 285 -18.86 -9.15 -12.17
N ASN A 286 -20.06 -9.73 -12.29
CA ASN A 286 -21.29 -9.07 -11.88
C ASN A 286 -21.46 -9.20 -10.37
N PHE A 287 -21.04 -8.19 -9.63
CA PHE A 287 -21.10 -8.12 -8.16
C PHE A 287 -22.46 -8.51 -7.55
N THR A 288 -23.57 -8.24 -8.24
CA THR A 288 -24.91 -8.65 -7.81
C THR A 288 -25.31 -10.05 -8.27
N GLY A 289 -24.88 -10.45 -9.48
CA GLY A 289 -25.22 -11.74 -10.08
C GLY A 289 -24.42 -12.90 -9.50
N SER A 290 -23.16 -12.69 -9.15
CA SER A 290 -22.24 -13.70 -8.60
C SER A 290 -22.56 -14.16 -7.18
N GLY A 291 -23.57 -13.57 -6.53
CA GLY A 291 -23.83 -13.77 -5.10
C GLY A 291 -22.87 -13.01 -4.18
N GLU A 292 -21.83 -12.35 -4.71
CA GLU A 292 -20.82 -11.64 -3.91
C GLU A 292 -21.46 -10.56 -3.03
N TYR A 293 -22.35 -9.72 -3.56
CA TYR A 293 -23.04 -8.69 -2.77
C TYR A 293 -23.85 -9.28 -1.60
N ASN A 294 -24.49 -10.43 -1.80
CA ASN A 294 -25.30 -11.09 -0.77
C ASN A 294 -24.41 -11.64 0.35
N ALA A 295 -23.29 -12.28 -0.01
CA ALA A 295 -22.28 -12.71 0.96
C ALA A 295 -21.72 -11.51 1.74
N TYR A 296 -21.37 -10.42 1.03
CA TYR A 296 -20.87 -9.18 1.62
C TYR A 296 -21.83 -8.61 2.67
N LEU A 297 -23.13 -8.49 2.35
CA LEU A 297 -24.14 -8.01 3.31
C LEU A 297 -24.31 -8.94 4.52
N ALA A 298 -24.35 -10.25 4.27
CA ALA A 298 -24.58 -11.24 5.32
C ALA A 298 -23.40 -11.35 6.30
N GLU A 299 -22.16 -11.19 5.83
CA GLU A 299 -20.95 -11.27 6.65
C GLU A 299 -20.65 -9.97 7.40
N PHE A 300 -21.01 -8.81 6.84
CA PHE A 300 -20.59 -7.53 7.40
C PHE A 300 -21.14 -7.27 8.80
N LYS A 301 -22.46 -7.41 9.01
CA LYS A 301 -23.10 -7.16 10.32
C LYS A 301 -22.47 -7.97 11.47
N PRO A 302 -22.34 -9.31 11.38
CA PRO A 302 -21.72 -10.07 12.46
C PRO A 302 -20.24 -9.70 12.64
N ALA A 303 -19.49 -9.49 11.54
CA ALA A 303 -18.07 -9.14 11.61
C ALA A 303 -17.83 -7.77 12.27
N ILE A 304 -18.56 -6.73 11.86
CA ILE A 304 -18.40 -5.39 12.43
C ILE A 304 -18.83 -5.36 13.89
N ASN A 305 -19.93 -6.02 14.25
CA ASN A 305 -20.38 -6.11 15.64
C ASN A 305 -19.35 -6.83 16.52
N ALA A 306 -18.74 -7.91 16.02
CA ALA A 306 -17.69 -8.63 16.73
C ALA A 306 -16.44 -7.75 16.94
N TYR A 307 -16.06 -6.95 15.95
CA TYR A 307 -14.95 -6.00 16.06
C TYR A 307 -15.25 -4.88 17.07
N LEU A 308 -16.40 -4.21 16.95
CA LEU A 308 -16.77 -3.07 17.80
C LEU A 308 -16.90 -3.45 19.28
N LYS A 309 -17.36 -4.67 19.57
CA LYS A 309 -17.41 -5.21 20.95
C LYS A 309 -16.04 -5.36 21.58
N GLN A 310 -14.98 -5.62 20.79
CA GLN A 310 -13.62 -5.80 21.29
C GLN A 310 -12.89 -4.47 21.58
N LEU A 311 -13.41 -3.33 21.11
CA LEU A 311 -12.80 -2.03 21.38
C LEU A 311 -12.76 -1.77 22.89
N VAL A 312 -11.61 -1.35 23.40
CA VAL A 312 -11.43 -1.03 24.82
C VAL A 312 -12.27 0.20 25.19
N LYS A 313 -12.27 1.19 24.29
CA LYS A 313 -13.08 2.42 24.40
C LYS A 313 -13.73 2.68 23.05
N SER A 314 -15.03 2.92 23.02
CA SER A 314 -15.74 3.41 21.84
C SER A 314 -17.13 3.90 22.23
N THR A 315 -17.68 4.85 21.47
CA THR A 315 -19.06 5.33 21.59
C THR A 315 -20.05 4.49 20.80
N VAL A 316 -19.57 3.55 19.97
CA VAL A 316 -20.38 2.68 19.12
C VAL A 316 -19.97 1.22 19.35
N ARG A 317 -20.95 0.31 19.47
CA ARG A 317 -20.71 -1.11 19.78
C ARG A 317 -21.35 -2.06 18.77
N THR A 318 -22.22 -1.54 17.92
CA THR A 318 -22.97 -2.30 16.91
C THR A 318 -23.12 -1.51 15.61
N LEU A 319 -23.49 -2.19 14.52
CA LEU A 319 -23.89 -1.58 13.26
C LEU A 319 -25.09 -0.64 13.43
N ALA A 320 -26.05 -1.01 14.30
CA ALA A 320 -27.16 -0.12 14.66
C ALA A 320 -26.66 1.20 15.30
N ASP A 321 -25.65 1.14 16.18
CA ASP A 321 -25.04 2.35 16.75
C ASP A 321 -24.35 3.21 15.69
N LEU A 322 -23.68 2.58 14.71
CA LEU A 322 -23.08 3.29 13.58
C LEU A 322 -24.15 4.01 12.74
N ILE A 323 -25.24 3.33 12.41
CA ILE A 323 -26.39 3.89 11.66
C ILE A 323 -27.00 5.06 12.45
N ALA A 324 -27.19 4.89 13.75
CA ALA A 324 -27.73 5.93 14.63
C ALA A 324 -26.78 7.14 14.74
N PHE A 325 -25.47 6.91 14.86
CA PHE A 325 -24.46 7.95 14.84
C PHE A 325 -24.53 8.75 13.53
N ASN A 326 -24.54 8.07 12.39
CA ASN A 326 -24.61 8.68 11.07
C ASN A 326 -25.88 9.52 10.87
N LYS A 327 -27.01 9.09 11.44
CA LYS A 327 -28.27 9.86 11.43
C LYS A 327 -28.14 11.13 12.28
N LYS A 328 -27.58 11.00 13.49
CA LYS A 328 -27.37 12.14 14.41
C LYS A 328 -26.36 13.15 13.87
N PHE A 329 -25.29 12.69 13.23
CA PHE A 329 -24.19 13.50 12.73
C PHE A 329 -24.15 13.54 11.20
N SER A 330 -25.33 13.65 10.56
CA SER A 330 -25.48 13.57 9.10
C SER A 330 -24.64 14.56 8.31
N ASN A 331 -24.34 15.72 8.91
CA ASN A 331 -23.52 16.75 8.29
C ASN A 331 -22.04 16.36 8.25
N LEU A 332 -21.54 15.69 9.30
CA LEU A 332 -20.14 15.24 9.38
C LEU A 332 -19.89 14.05 8.44
N GLU A 333 -20.83 13.11 8.39
CA GLU A 333 -20.73 11.87 7.59
C GLU A 333 -21.28 12.04 6.16
N LYS A 334 -21.82 13.21 5.84
CA LYS A 334 -22.47 13.55 4.56
C LYS A 334 -23.50 12.50 4.11
N THR A 335 -24.28 11.98 5.05
CA THR A 335 -25.25 10.90 4.79
C THR A 335 -26.44 11.36 3.95
N LYS A 336 -26.74 12.68 3.92
CA LYS A 336 -27.71 13.25 2.98
C LYS A 336 -27.24 13.23 1.52
N GLU A 337 -25.94 13.36 1.30
CA GLU A 337 -25.35 13.39 -0.05
C GLU A 337 -25.04 11.97 -0.55
N TYR A 338 -24.50 11.12 0.33
CA TYR A 338 -23.94 9.83 -0.05
C TYR A 338 -24.65 8.62 0.56
N GLY A 339 -25.66 8.81 1.42
CA GLY A 339 -26.49 7.72 1.94
C GLY A 339 -25.77 6.76 2.89
N GLN A 340 -26.47 5.73 3.34
CA GLN A 340 -25.92 4.59 4.10
C GLN A 340 -26.74 3.31 3.85
N ASP A 341 -27.27 3.19 2.63
CA ASP A 341 -28.20 2.14 2.20
C ASP A 341 -27.62 0.74 2.40
N THR A 342 -26.31 0.57 2.20
CA THR A 342 -25.64 -0.74 2.37
C THR A 342 -25.55 -1.13 3.84
N PHE A 343 -25.32 -0.16 4.75
CA PHE A 343 -25.40 -0.41 6.19
C PHE A 343 -26.82 -0.80 6.63
N GLU A 344 -27.83 -0.05 6.17
CA GLU A 344 -29.23 -0.31 6.53
C GLU A 344 -29.71 -1.65 5.97
N ALA A 345 -29.30 -2.00 4.74
CA ALA A 345 -29.54 -3.32 4.17
C ALA A 345 -28.89 -4.43 5.01
N ALA A 346 -27.60 -4.31 5.36
CA ALA A 346 -26.91 -5.30 6.18
C ALA A 346 -27.54 -5.44 7.59
N GLU A 347 -27.98 -4.34 8.20
CA GLU A 347 -28.66 -4.36 9.49
C GLU A 347 -30.02 -5.08 9.42
N SER A 348 -30.77 -4.87 8.33
CA SER A 348 -32.11 -5.43 8.12
C SER A 348 -32.13 -6.95 7.85
N LEU A 349 -31.00 -7.54 7.47
CA LEU A 349 -30.91 -8.96 7.18
C LEU A 349 -31.18 -9.82 8.44
N ARG A 350 -32.24 -10.64 8.38
CA ARG A 350 -32.57 -11.64 9.39
C ARG A 350 -31.98 -12.99 8.99
N GLY A 351 -31.07 -13.53 9.82
CA GLY A 351 -30.48 -14.86 9.61
C GLY A 351 -29.46 -14.92 8.47
N ALA A 352 -28.19 -14.64 8.77
CA ALA A 352 -27.08 -14.71 7.82
C ALA A 352 -26.99 -16.09 7.11
N ASP A 353 -27.39 -17.16 7.80
CA ASP A 353 -27.23 -18.54 7.34
C ASP A 353 -28.04 -18.88 6.08
N LYS A 354 -29.20 -18.25 5.85
CA LYS A 354 -30.06 -18.60 4.70
C LYS A 354 -29.53 -18.00 3.39
N LEU A 355 -28.96 -16.80 3.46
CA LEU A 355 -28.33 -16.15 2.30
C LEU A 355 -26.89 -16.62 2.07
N LEU A 356 -26.13 -16.95 3.12
CA LEU A 356 -24.82 -17.61 2.98
C LEU A 356 -24.96 -18.97 2.30
N LYS A 357 -25.98 -19.77 2.66
CA LYS A 357 -26.24 -21.04 1.97
C LYS A 357 -26.57 -20.87 0.49
N ILE A 358 -27.28 -19.79 0.13
CA ILE A 358 -27.60 -19.48 -1.27
C ILE A 358 -26.34 -18.96 -2.01
N ALA A 359 -25.52 -18.13 -1.37
CA ALA A 359 -24.32 -17.56 -1.99
C ALA A 359 -23.16 -18.57 -2.15
N VAL A 360 -23.14 -19.65 -1.36
CA VAL A 360 -22.13 -20.73 -1.44
C VAL A 360 -22.60 -21.90 -2.33
N GLN A 361 -23.85 -21.88 -2.81
CA GLN A 361 -24.43 -22.90 -3.70
C GLN A 361 -24.36 -22.54 -5.19
N ILE A 362 -23.86 -21.35 -5.53
CA ILE A 362 -23.49 -20.92 -6.89
C ILE A 362 -21.98 -21.10 -7.03
#